data_AF-A0A933MAE9-F1
#
_entry.id   AF-A0A933MAE9-F1
#
_cell.length_a   1.000
_cell.length_b   1.000
_cell.length_c   1.000
_cell.angle_alpha   90.00
_cell.angle_beta   90.00
_cell.angle_gamma   90.00
#
_symmetry.space_group_name_H-M   'P 1'
#
loop_
_entity.id
_entity.type
_entity.pdbx_description
1 polymer ?
#
loop_
_entity_poly.entity_id
_entity_poly.type
_entity_poly.pdbx_seq_one_letter_code
_entity_poly.pdbx_strand_id
1 'polypeptide(L)'
;MLDFSLIHTGQLSVKQFVERENISPSAFPRLTNEMVDRMLELIADCDDADVSFVPDDPNAEDTYAENPDDVSLAWTLGHVIVHTTASAEESAFLAAELARGVEWHGRSRYEVAWETVTMIAQCRARLQESRRMRLATLDVWPQLPHLENTYEPNPGITHDCLSRFVAGLMHDDAHLGQIQNVVAQAQRARRKPRIFARTSRDESSLIFEI
;
A
#
# COMPACT_ATOMS: atom_id res chain seq x y z
N MET A 1 5.75 11.87 9.52
CA MET A 1 5.17 11.75 8.16
C MET A 1 4.63 13.10 7.72
N LEU A 2 4.44 13.27 6.41
CA LEU A 2 3.68 14.40 5.85
C LEU A 2 2.19 14.24 6.14
N ASP A 3 1.46 15.35 6.25
CA ASP A 3 -0.01 15.35 6.32
C ASP A 3 -0.57 15.63 4.92
N PHE A 4 -1.12 14.60 4.29
CA PHE A 4 -1.67 14.67 2.94
C PHE A 4 -3.14 15.10 2.89
N SER A 5 -3.76 15.48 4.03
CA SER A 5 -5.19 15.82 4.12
C SER A 5 -5.63 16.88 3.11
N LEU A 6 -4.78 17.87 2.82
CA LEU A 6 -5.08 18.92 1.83
C LEU A 6 -5.08 18.41 0.39
N ILE A 7 -4.31 17.37 0.09
CA ILE A 7 -4.31 16.74 -1.23
C ILE A 7 -5.52 15.80 -1.34
N HIS A 8 -5.76 14.98 -0.31
CA HIS A 8 -6.90 14.05 -0.27
C HIS A 8 -8.26 14.75 -0.34
N THR A 9 -8.35 15.98 0.18
CA THR A 9 -9.56 16.82 0.07
C THR A 9 -9.61 17.67 -1.19
N GLY A 10 -8.65 17.51 -2.10
CA GLY A 10 -8.59 18.24 -3.38
C GLY A 10 -8.26 19.73 -3.27
N GLN A 11 -7.77 20.19 -2.11
CA GLN A 11 -7.42 21.60 -1.90
C GLN A 11 -6.07 21.97 -2.51
N LEU A 12 -5.15 21.01 -2.64
CA LEU A 12 -3.84 21.19 -3.26
C LEU A 12 -3.54 20.04 -4.22
N SER A 13 -2.87 20.34 -5.33
CA SER A 13 -2.14 19.32 -6.09
C SER A 13 -0.88 18.87 -5.35
N VAL A 14 -0.32 17.71 -5.71
CA VAL A 14 0.93 17.22 -5.10
C VAL A 14 2.07 18.22 -5.30
N LYS A 15 2.16 18.87 -6.46
CA LYS A 15 3.18 19.88 -6.73
C LYS A 15 2.99 21.12 -5.86
N GLN A 16 1.76 21.64 -5.74
CA GLN A 16 1.47 22.77 -4.86
C GLN A 16 1.78 22.46 -3.39
N PHE A 17 1.51 21.22 -2.96
CA PHE A 17 1.86 20.76 -1.62
C PHE A 17 3.38 20.73 -1.40
N VAL A 18 4.15 20.17 -2.34
CA VAL A 18 5.62 20.17 -2.29
C VAL A 18 6.20 21.58 -2.19
N GLU A 19 5.69 22.52 -2.99
CA GLU A 19 6.11 23.91 -2.99
C GLU A 19 5.76 24.60 -1.67
N ARG A 20 4.53 24.42 -1.18
CA ARG A 20 4.03 25.01 0.07
C ARG A 20 4.82 24.52 1.29
N GLU A 21 5.05 23.22 1.38
CA GLU A 21 5.77 22.60 2.50
C GLU A 21 7.29 22.68 2.34
N ASN A 22 7.77 23.33 1.27
CA ASN A 22 9.20 23.52 0.94
C ASN A 22 9.99 22.20 0.99
N ILE A 23 9.42 21.15 0.39
CA ILE A 23 10.01 19.82 0.42
C ILE A 23 11.21 19.77 -0.53
N SER A 24 12.35 19.29 -0.02
CA SER A 24 13.59 19.12 -0.78
C SER A 24 14.00 17.65 -0.84
N PRO A 25 14.87 17.24 -1.79
CA PRO A 25 15.37 15.86 -1.89
C PRO A 25 15.95 15.31 -0.60
N SER A 26 16.57 16.17 0.21
CA SER A 26 17.16 15.79 1.51
C SER A 26 16.15 15.21 2.51
N ALA A 27 14.85 15.50 2.35
CA ALA A 27 13.81 14.96 3.21
C ALA A 27 13.39 13.53 2.84
N PHE A 28 13.58 13.11 1.58
CA PHE A 28 13.03 11.85 1.06
C PHE A 28 13.52 10.58 1.76
N PRO A 29 14.79 10.46 2.20
CA PRO A 29 15.23 9.28 2.95
C PRO A 29 14.44 9.11 4.26
N ARG A 30 14.30 10.20 5.02
CA ARG A 30 13.53 10.21 6.28
C ARG A 30 12.06 9.87 6.02
N LEU A 31 11.44 10.53 5.04
CA LEU A 31 10.01 10.31 4.73
C LEU A 31 9.72 8.89 4.25
N THR A 32 10.62 8.30 3.46
CA THR A 32 10.53 6.89 3.03
C THR A 32 10.61 5.96 4.23
N ASN A 33 11.57 6.17 5.13
CA ASN A 33 11.70 5.36 6.34
C ASN A 33 10.45 5.49 7.23
N GLU A 34 9.99 6.71 7.51
CA GLU A 34 8.79 6.95 8.32
C GLU A 34 7.55 6.24 7.75
N MET A 35 7.34 6.29 6.44
CA MET A 35 6.19 5.63 5.81
C MET A 35 6.27 4.10 5.91
N VAL A 36 7.43 3.51 5.60
CA VAL A 36 7.59 2.07 5.67
C VAL A 36 7.57 1.57 7.12
N ASP A 37 8.17 2.31 8.06
CA ASP A 37 8.10 2.00 9.49
C ASP A 37 6.63 2.01 9.95
N ARG A 38 5.84 2.99 9.52
CA ARG A 38 4.41 3.06 9.82
C ARG A 38 3.64 1.84 9.31
N MET A 39 3.91 1.38 8.08
CA MET A 39 3.29 0.17 7.54
C MET A 39 3.72 -1.08 8.31
N LEU A 40 5.01 -1.19 8.69
CA LEU A 40 5.51 -2.31 9.48
C LEU A 40 4.87 -2.36 10.89
N GLU A 41 4.66 -1.21 11.52
CA GLU A 41 3.94 -1.10 12.80
C GLU A 41 2.50 -1.60 12.69
N LEU A 42 1.79 -1.24 11.61
CA LEU A 42 0.41 -1.67 11.39
C LEU A 42 0.27 -3.20 11.30
N ILE A 43 1.32 -3.89 10.85
CA ILE A 43 1.34 -5.36 10.68
C ILE A 43 2.19 -6.08 11.73
N ALA A 44 2.58 -5.40 12.81
CA ALA A 44 3.50 -5.94 13.81
C ALA A 44 2.94 -7.21 14.48
N ASP A 45 1.65 -7.19 14.82
CA ASP A 45 0.94 -8.28 15.53
C ASP A 45 0.17 -9.22 14.59
N CYS A 46 0.49 -9.20 13.30
CA CYS A 46 -0.10 -10.09 12.31
C CYS A 46 0.60 -11.46 12.25
N ASP A 47 -0.17 -12.50 11.93
CA ASP A 47 0.33 -13.81 11.52
C ASP A 47 -0.07 -14.13 10.07
N ASP A 48 0.30 -15.31 9.57
CA ASP A 48 0.03 -15.71 8.18
C ASP A 48 -1.47 -15.78 7.85
N ALA A 49 -2.33 -16.10 8.83
CA ALA A 49 -3.76 -16.16 8.60
C ALA A 49 -4.38 -14.77 8.38
N ASP A 50 -3.77 -13.72 8.95
CA ASP A 50 -4.19 -12.34 8.72
C ASP A 50 -3.83 -11.85 7.30
N VAL A 51 -2.80 -12.44 6.66
CA VAL A 51 -2.34 -12.01 5.33
C VAL A 51 -3.33 -12.33 4.24
N SER A 52 -3.88 -13.55 4.26
CA SER A 52 -4.85 -14.04 3.28
C SER A 52 -6.31 -13.83 3.71
N PHE A 53 -6.55 -13.18 4.86
CA PHE A 53 -7.91 -12.88 5.31
C PHE A 53 -8.59 -11.95 4.30
N VAL A 54 -9.77 -12.36 3.81
CA VAL A 54 -10.60 -11.53 2.92
C VAL A 54 -11.48 -10.63 3.80
N PRO A 55 -11.27 -9.31 3.79
CA PRO A 55 -12.07 -8.39 4.57
C PRO A 55 -13.46 -8.21 3.98
N ASP A 56 -14.41 -7.79 4.81
CA ASP A 56 -15.67 -7.23 4.34
C ASP A 56 -15.43 -5.78 3.92
N ASP A 57 -15.52 -5.52 2.62
CA ASP A 57 -15.40 -4.20 2.00
C ASP A 57 -16.50 -4.01 0.94
N PRO A 58 -17.69 -3.51 1.33
CA PRO A 58 -18.81 -3.33 0.41
C PRO A 58 -18.57 -2.23 -0.63
N ASN A 59 -17.49 -1.44 -0.48
CA ASN A 59 -17.11 -0.38 -1.41
C ASN A 59 -15.84 -0.74 -2.20
N ALA A 60 -15.44 -2.02 -2.21
CA ALA A 60 -14.31 -2.47 -3.02
C ALA A 60 -14.59 -2.18 -4.50
N GLU A 61 -13.77 -1.33 -5.08
CA GLU A 61 -13.84 -0.95 -6.49
C GLU A 61 -12.42 -0.63 -7.00
N ASP A 62 -11.83 -1.59 -7.72
CA ASP A 62 -10.57 -1.42 -8.45
C ASP A 62 -10.84 -1.36 -9.96
N THR A 63 -11.03 -0.14 -10.46
CA THR A 63 -11.23 0.12 -11.90
C THR A 63 -10.01 -0.22 -12.77
N TYR A 64 -8.87 -0.54 -12.17
CA TYR A 64 -7.62 -0.89 -12.85
C TYR A 64 -7.26 -2.38 -12.72
N ALA A 65 -8.14 -3.21 -12.16
CA ALA A 65 -7.93 -4.64 -12.03
C ALA A 65 -7.57 -5.27 -13.39
N GLU A 66 -6.53 -6.11 -13.43
CA GLU A 66 -6.13 -6.81 -14.65
C GLU A 66 -7.22 -7.77 -15.15
N ASN A 67 -7.94 -8.36 -14.20
CA ASN A 67 -9.08 -9.24 -14.44
C ASN A 67 -10.39 -8.52 -14.08
N PRO A 68 -11.36 -8.42 -15.02
CA PRO A 68 -12.65 -7.80 -14.74
C PRO A 68 -13.43 -8.39 -13.56
N ASP A 69 -13.22 -9.68 -13.26
CA ASP A 69 -13.89 -10.34 -12.13
C ASP A 69 -13.37 -9.83 -10.76
N ASP A 70 -12.17 -9.24 -10.73
CA ASP A 70 -11.51 -8.77 -9.52
C ASP A 70 -11.81 -7.29 -9.19
N VAL A 71 -12.56 -6.59 -10.04
CA VAL A 71 -12.90 -5.16 -9.84
C VAL A 71 -13.59 -4.91 -8.50
N SER A 72 -14.40 -5.85 -8.01
CA SER A 72 -15.10 -5.73 -6.72
C SER A 72 -14.48 -6.58 -5.61
N LEU A 73 -13.26 -7.07 -5.84
CA LEU A 73 -12.58 -7.93 -4.89
C LEU A 73 -12.08 -7.10 -3.71
N ALA A 74 -12.49 -7.49 -2.51
CA ALA A 74 -11.94 -6.93 -1.29
C ALA A 74 -10.47 -7.36 -1.14
N TRP A 75 -9.57 -6.39 -1.05
CA TRP A 75 -8.13 -6.65 -1.02
C TRP A 75 -7.69 -7.23 0.32
N THR A 76 -6.97 -8.35 0.26
CA THR A 76 -6.29 -8.93 1.42
C THR A 76 -5.11 -8.07 1.85
N LEU A 77 -4.54 -8.33 3.03
CA LEU A 77 -3.34 -7.61 3.46
C LEU A 77 -2.17 -7.85 2.49
N GLY A 78 -2.02 -9.08 1.97
CA GLY A 78 -1.03 -9.40 0.95
C GLY A 78 -1.16 -8.51 -0.29
N HIS A 79 -2.39 -8.33 -0.78
CA HIS A 79 -2.71 -7.48 -1.92
C HIS A 79 -2.36 -6.01 -1.67
N VAL A 80 -2.84 -5.43 -0.57
CA VAL A 80 -2.55 -4.02 -0.26
C VAL A 80 -1.04 -3.74 -0.17
N ILE A 81 -0.26 -4.67 0.39
CA ILE A 81 1.20 -4.51 0.51
C ILE A 81 1.91 -4.55 -0.84
N VAL A 82 1.54 -5.46 -1.75
CA VAL A 82 2.20 -5.50 -3.08
C VAL A 82 1.84 -4.29 -3.93
N HIS A 83 0.58 -3.82 -3.87
CA HIS A 83 0.11 -2.68 -4.64
C HIS A 83 0.75 -1.35 -4.20
N THR A 84 0.78 -1.10 -2.88
CA THR A 84 1.39 0.11 -2.32
C THR A 84 2.88 0.17 -2.65
N THR A 85 3.60 -0.92 -2.42
CA THR A 85 5.04 -0.98 -2.72
C THR A 85 5.35 -0.84 -4.21
N ALA A 86 4.58 -1.47 -5.10
CA ALA A 86 4.73 -1.31 -6.55
C ALA A 86 4.51 0.15 -7.00
N SER A 87 3.47 0.80 -6.47
CA SER A 87 3.15 2.20 -6.80
C SER A 87 4.21 3.19 -6.28
N ALA A 88 4.72 2.97 -5.07
CA ALA A 88 5.76 3.80 -4.48
C ALA A 88 7.12 3.62 -5.17
N GLU A 89 7.46 2.40 -5.59
CA GLU A 89 8.66 2.12 -6.38
C GLU A 89 8.61 2.75 -7.76
N GLU A 90 7.51 2.53 -8.50
CA GLU A 90 7.28 3.18 -9.80
C GLU A 90 7.46 4.69 -9.67
N SER A 91 6.84 5.30 -8.65
CA SER A 91 6.97 6.74 -8.39
C SER A 91 8.42 7.16 -8.12
N ALA A 92 9.18 6.39 -7.34
CA ALA A 92 10.57 6.70 -7.06
C ALA A 92 11.46 6.60 -8.32
N PHE A 93 11.30 5.55 -9.13
CA PHE A 93 12.06 5.36 -10.36
C PHE A 93 11.78 6.47 -11.37
N LEU A 94 10.51 6.77 -11.62
CA LEU A 94 10.12 7.86 -12.52
C LEU A 94 10.60 9.22 -12.01
N ALA A 95 10.61 9.44 -10.70
CA ALA A 95 11.17 10.66 -10.12
C ALA A 95 12.68 10.78 -10.38
N ALA A 96 13.45 9.68 -10.28
CA ALA A 96 14.88 9.68 -10.61
C ALA A 96 15.16 9.93 -12.09
N GLU A 97 14.34 9.39 -12.98
CA GLU A 97 14.41 9.68 -14.42
C GLU A 97 14.18 11.17 -14.69
N LEU A 98 13.11 11.74 -14.13
CA LEU A 98 12.81 13.16 -14.25
C LEU A 98 13.95 14.03 -13.69
N ALA A 99 14.48 13.66 -12.51
CA ALA A 99 15.58 14.38 -11.87
C ALA A 99 16.85 14.41 -12.72
N ARG A 100 17.04 13.42 -13.60
CA ARG A 100 18.16 13.30 -14.54
C ARG A 100 17.86 13.89 -15.93
N GLY A 101 16.71 14.52 -16.11
CA GLY A 101 16.32 15.16 -17.37
C GLY A 101 15.77 14.19 -18.42
N VAL A 102 15.38 12.97 -18.04
CA VAL A 102 14.73 12.02 -18.95
C VAL A 102 13.29 12.46 -19.19
N GLU A 103 12.86 12.52 -20.45
CA GLU A 103 11.48 12.87 -20.80
C GLU A 103 10.49 11.82 -20.30
N TRP A 104 9.30 12.28 -19.89
CA TRP A 104 8.23 11.40 -19.45
C TRP A 104 7.78 10.46 -20.58
N HIS A 105 7.76 9.16 -20.30
CA HIS A 105 7.43 8.11 -21.29
C HIS A 105 6.28 7.19 -20.87
N GLY A 106 5.72 7.36 -19.66
CA GLY A 106 4.59 6.57 -19.18
C GLY A 106 4.91 5.73 -17.95
N ARG A 107 4.16 4.63 -17.77
CA ARG A 107 4.25 3.76 -16.59
C ARG A 107 5.50 2.88 -16.63
N SER A 108 6.01 2.56 -15.44
CA SER A 108 7.14 1.64 -15.24
C SER A 108 6.87 0.63 -14.11
N ARG A 109 5.59 0.39 -13.79
CA ARG A 109 5.19 -0.51 -12.72
C ARG A 109 5.60 -1.95 -12.96
N TYR A 110 6.16 -2.55 -11.91
CA TYR A 110 6.20 -3.99 -11.72
C TYR A 110 5.53 -4.32 -10.39
N GLU A 111 4.58 -5.25 -10.42
CA GLU A 111 3.83 -5.68 -9.25
C GLU A 111 3.92 -7.19 -9.09
N VAL A 112 4.12 -7.64 -7.84
CA VAL A 112 4.17 -9.05 -7.51
C VAL A 112 2.74 -9.57 -7.46
N ALA A 113 2.46 -10.70 -8.13
CA ALA A 113 1.15 -11.35 -8.08
C ALA A 113 0.73 -11.61 -6.63
N TRP A 114 -0.32 -10.93 -6.17
CA TRP A 114 -0.71 -10.86 -4.76
C TRP A 114 -1.11 -12.23 -4.20
N GLU A 115 -1.61 -13.13 -5.05
CA GLU A 115 -2.01 -14.50 -4.71
C GLU A 115 -0.84 -15.33 -4.18
N THR A 116 0.39 -14.94 -4.53
CA THR A 116 1.62 -15.60 -4.07
C THR A 116 2.08 -15.13 -2.68
N VAL A 117 1.48 -14.06 -2.16
CA VAL A 117 1.82 -13.46 -0.86
C VAL A 117 0.84 -13.94 0.20
N THR A 118 1.25 -14.96 0.96
CA THR A 118 0.41 -15.65 1.95
C THR A 118 1.00 -15.67 3.36
N MET A 119 2.24 -15.23 3.53
CA MET A 119 2.94 -15.22 4.81
C MET A 119 3.30 -13.81 5.26
N ILE A 120 3.24 -13.54 6.56
CA ILE A 120 3.57 -12.23 7.12
C ILE A 120 5.04 -11.87 6.88
N ALA A 121 5.90 -12.89 6.82
CA ALA A 121 7.29 -12.72 6.46
C ALA A 121 7.47 -12.16 5.04
N GLN A 122 6.62 -12.55 4.07
CA GLN A 122 6.66 -12.01 2.71
C GLN A 122 6.26 -10.53 2.69
N CYS A 123 5.21 -10.14 3.41
CA CYS A 123 4.80 -8.73 3.52
C CYS A 123 5.93 -7.86 4.11
N ARG A 124 6.56 -8.32 5.20
CA ARG A 124 7.69 -7.61 5.83
C ARG A 124 8.89 -7.51 4.89
N ALA A 125 9.23 -8.60 4.20
CA ALA A 125 10.31 -8.60 3.22
C ALA A 125 10.02 -7.64 2.06
N ARG A 126 8.79 -7.62 1.54
CA ARG A 126 8.36 -6.73 0.45
C ARG A 126 8.48 -5.26 0.83
N LEU A 127 8.05 -4.88 2.04
CA LEU A 127 8.19 -3.53 2.58
C LEU A 127 9.66 -3.12 2.72
N GLN A 128 10.52 -4.02 3.21
CA GLN A 128 11.96 -3.74 3.36
C GLN A 128 12.67 -3.66 2.02
N GLU A 129 12.30 -4.50 1.05
CA GLU A 129 12.80 -4.40 -0.32
C GLU A 129 12.39 -3.08 -0.96
N SER A 130 11.13 -2.68 -0.81
CA SER A 130 10.63 -1.39 -1.30
C SER A 130 11.40 -0.22 -0.71
N ARG A 131 11.62 -0.22 0.62
CA ARG A 131 12.47 0.75 1.31
C ARG A 131 13.86 0.82 0.67
N ARG A 132 14.53 -0.33 0.53
CA ARG A 132 15.88 -0.42 -0.06
C ARG A 132 15.90 0.17 -1.47
N MET A 133 14.94 -0.20 -2.32
CA MET A 133 14.86 0.28 -3.70
C MET A 133 14.64 1.79 -3.77
N ARG A 134 13.65 2.31 -3.03
CA ARG A 134 13.34 3.74 -2.99
C ARG A 134 14.53 4.57 -2.51
N LEU A 135 15.24 4.11 -1.47
CA LEU A 135 16.44 4.77 -0.97
C LEU A 135 17.59 4.73 -2.00
N ALA A 136 17.87 3.57 -2.59
CA ALA A 136 18.92 3.44 -3.62
C ALA A 136 18.62 4.31 -4.85
N THR A 137 17.35 4.49 -5.19
CA THR A 137 16.93 5.38 -6.28
C THR A 137 17.21 6.85 -5.98
N LEU A 138 17.27 7.27 -4.72
CA LEU A 138 17.67 8.64 -4.36
C LEU A 138 19.17 8.86 -4.57
N ASP A 139 20.00 7.83 -4.42
CA ASP A 139 21.46 7.93 -4.58
C ASP A 139 21.88 8.21 -6.04
N VAL A 140 20.99 7.98 -7.01
CA VAL A 140 21.24 8.27 -8.44
C VAL A 140 20.76 9.66 -8.88
N TRP A 141 20.17 10.45 -7.97
CA TRP A 141 19.76 11.81 -8.29
C TRP A 141 21.00 12.71 -8.42
N PRO A 142 21.06 13.60 -9.42
CA PRO A 142 22.12 14.59 -9.47
C PRO A 142 21.98 15.57 -8.29
N GLN A 143 23.10 16.12 -7.85
CA GLN A 143 23.13 17.13 -6.77
C GLN A 143 22.21 18.33 -7.05
N LEU A 144 22.05 18.67 -8.34
CA LEU A 144 21.11 19.64 -8.86
C LEU A 144 20.12 18.91 -9.78
N PRO A 145 18.94 18.49 -9.27
CA PRO A 145 17.92 17.84 -10.09
C PRO A 145 17.31 18.82 -11.10
N HIS A 146 16.94 18.29 -12.27
CA HIS A 146 16.22 19.01 -13.32
C HIS A 146 14.77 19.28 -12.92
N LEU A 147 14.52 20.31 -12.09
CA LEU A 147 13.19 20.68 -11.60
C LEU A 147 12.29 21.27 -12.70
N GLU A 148 12.89 21.79 -13.76
CA GLU A 148 12.21 22.27 -14.97
C GLU A 148 11.67 21.12 -15.83
N ASN A 149 12.18 19.90 -15.65
CA ASN A 149 11.69 18.74 -16.36
C ASN A 149 10.36 18.28 -15.76
N THR A 150 9.28 18.69 -16.41
CA THR A 150 7.91 18.45 -15.95
C THR A 150 7.08 17.72 -17.00
N TYR A 151 6.04 17.02 -16.53
CA TYR A 151 5.04 16.40 -17.39
C TYR A 151 3.63 16.55 -16.78
N GLU A 152 2.62 16.34 -17.61
CA GLU A 152 1.21 16.53 -17.27
C GLU A 152 0.45 15.22 -17.54
N PRO A 153 0.24 14.35 -16.54
CA PRO A 153 -0.49 13.09 -16.75
C PRO A 153 -1.96 13.30 -17.08
N ASN A 154 -2.55 14.41 -16.60
CA ASN A 154 -3.93 14.81 -16.85
C ASN A 154 -3.99 16.34 -16.96
N PRO A 155 -4.96 16.89 -17.72
CA PRO A 155 -5.14 18.34 -17.86
C PRO A 155 -5.09 19.09 -16.52
N GLY A 156 -4.11 19.98 -16.37
CA GLY A 156 -3.93 20.84 -15.19
C GLY A 156 -3.24 20.20 -13.98
N ILE A 157 -2.80 18.94 -14.06
CA ILE A 157 -1.99 18.29 -13.03
C ILE A 157 -0.56 18.21 -13.54
N THR A 158 0.36 18.99 -12.97
CA THR A 158 1.77 18.97 -13.38
C THR A 158 2.63 18.31 -12.32
N HIS A 159 3.61 17.53 -12.75
CA HIS A 159 4.63 16.95 -11.89
C HIS A 159 6.05 17.26 -12.39
N ASP A 160 6.93 17.54 -11.45
CA ASP A 160 8.39 17.43 -11.56
C ASP A 160 8.87 16.17 -10.82
N CYS A 161 10.19 15.99 -10.69
CA CYS A 161 10.76 14.88 -9.91
C CYS A 161 10.33 14.88 -8.43
N LEU A 162 10.24 16.04 -7.78
CA LEU A 162 9.92 16.13 -6.35
C LEU A 162 8.49 15.68 -6.08
N SER A 163 7.54 16.29 -6.79
CA SER A 163 6.12 15.95 -6.70
C SER A 163 5.82 14.54 -7.19
N ARG A 164 6.58 14.01 -8.16
CA ARG A 164 6.46 12.60 -8.55
C ARG A 164 6.88 11.66 -7.42
N PHE A 165 7.97 11.93 -6.71
CA PHE A 165 8.38 11.12 -5.55
C PHE A 165 7.34 11.20 -4.41
N VAL A 166 6.86 12.42 -4.12
CA VAL A 166 5.86 12.65 -3.07
C VAL A 166 4.50 12.02 -3.42
N ALA A 167 4.14 11.90 -4.71
CA ALA A 167 2.94 11.18 -5.12
C ALA A 167 2.95 9.71 -4.68
N GLY A 168 4.13 9.05 -4.69
CA GLY A 168 4.28 7.69 -4.16
C GLY A 168 4.02 7.62 -2.65
N LEU A 169 4.53 8.58 -1.87
CA LEU A 169 4.27 8.68 -0.43
C LEU A 169 2.79 8.99 -0.12
N MET A 170 2.16 9.83 -0.93
CA MET A 170 0.74 10.14 -0.80
C MET A 170 -0.13 8.91 -1.10
N HIS A 171 0.25 8.13 -2.10
CA HIS A 171 -0.44 6.88 -2.44
C HIS A 171 -0.30 5.84 -1.32
N ASP A 172 0.91 5.68 -0.76
CA ASP A 172 1.13 4.89 0.45
C ASP A 172 0.19 5.30 1.61
N ASP A 173 0.11 6.61 1.87
CA ASP A 173 -0.73 7.19 2.93
C ASP A 173 -2.22 6.87 2.75
N ALA A 174 -2.73 6.98 1.52
CA ALA A 174 -4.12 6.66 1.18
C ALA A 174 -4.50 5.20 1.52
N HIS A 175 -3.52 4.29 1.54
CA HIS A 175 -3.74 2.88 1.87
C HIS A 175 -3.47 2.52 3.33
N LEU A 176 -2.92 3.42 4.17
CA LEU A 176 -2.71 3.15 5.60
C LEU A 176 -4.01 2.80 6.32
N GLY A 177 -5.10 3.51 5.99
CA GLY A 177 -6.43 3.23 6.52
C GLY A 177 -6.96 1.85 6.10
N GLN A 178 -6.68 1.44 4.86
CA GLN A 178 -7.05 0.12 4.35
C GLN A 178 -6.28 -0.99 5.08
N ILE A 179 -4.95 -0.87 5.22
CA ILE A 179 -4.12 -1.80 6.00
C ILE A 179 -4.69 -1.95 7.43
N GLN A 180 -4.95 -0.83 8.09
CA GLN A 180 -5.49 -0.82 9.45
C GLN A 180 -6.85 -1.52 9.53
N ASN A 181 -7.74 -1.31 8.56
CA ASN A 181 -9.05 -1.95 8.51
C ASN A 181 -8.93 -3.46 8.32
N VAL A 182 -8.14 -3.93 7.35
CA VAL A 182 -7.95 -5.36 7.09
C VAL A 182 -7.40 -6.08 8.33
N VAL A 183 -6.36 -5.51 8.95
CA VAL A 183 -5.75 -6.06 10.17
C VAL A 183 -6.77 -6.12 11.32
N ALA A 184 -7.54 -5.05 11.54
CA ALA A 184 -8.55 -5.04 12.59
C ALA A 184 -9.63 -6.11 12.39
N GLN A 185 -10.09 -6.33 11.15
CA GLN A 185 -11.07 -7.35 10.84
C GLN A 185 -10.49 -8.77 11.01
N ALA A 186 -9.29 -9.02 10.50
CA ALA A 186 -8.62 -10.31 10.63
C ALA A 186 -8.39 -10.69 12.11
N GLN A 187 -7.86 -9.76 12.90
CA GLN A 187 -7.65 -9.97 14.34
C GLN A 187 -8.96 -10.24 15.10
N ARG A 188 -10.05 -9.53 14.74
CA ARG A 188 -11.38 -9.77 15.32
C ARG A 188 -11.90 -11.16 14.95
N ALA A 189 -11.68 -11.62 13.72
CA ALA A 189 -12.07 -12.96 13.29
C ALA A 189 -11.29 -14.05 14.06
N ARG A 190 -9.98 -13.86 14.25
CA ARG A 190 -9.10 -14.77 15.01
C ARG A 190 -9.48 -14.87 16.49
N ARG A 191 -9.90 -13.76 17.11
CA ARG A 191 -10.29 -13.70 18.52
C ARG A 191 -11.67 -14.28 18.81
N LYS A 192 -12.55 -14.45 17.81
CA LYS A 192 -13.85 -15.09 18.04
C LYS A 192 -13.63 -16.56 18.41
N PRO A 193 -14.06 -17.02 19.61
CA PRO A 193 -13.96 -18.43 19.94
C PRO A 193 -14.77 -19.22 18.91
N ARG A 194 -14.16 -20.28 18.35
CA ARG A 194 -14.90 -21.28 17.58
C ARG A 194 -15.88 -21.93 18.55
N ILE A 195 -17.13 -21.45 18.56
CA ILE A 195 -18.22 -22.15 19.23
C ILE A 195 -18.38 -23.45 18.46
N PHE A 196 -17.73 -24.50 18.94
CA PHE A 196 -18.03 -25.86 18.52
C PHE A 196 -19.48 -26.11 18.94
N ALA A 197 -20.38 -26.14 17.96
CA ALA A 197 -21.70 -26.72 18.17
C ALA A 197 -21.46 -28.16 18.63
N ARG A 198 -21.68 -28.42 19.93
CA ARG A 198 -21.85 -29.78 20.44
C ARG A 198 -23.05 -30.36 19.69
N THR A 199 -22.79 -31.17 18.68
CA THR A 199 -23.79 -32.10 18.17
C THR A 199 -24.09 -33.07 19.31
N SER A 200 -25.26 -32.90 19.93
CA SER A 200 -25.80 -33.87 20.87
C SER A 200 -25.97 -35.20 20.13
N ARG A 201 -25.14 -36.19 20.46
CA ARG A 201 -25.43 -37.60 20.23
C ARG A 201 -25.59 -38.30 21.57
N ASP A 202 -26.68 -39.04 21.64
CA ASP A 202 -26.98 -40.20 22.48
C ASP A 202 -26.84 -40.07 24.00
N GLU A 203 -27.98 -40.08 24.69
CA GLU A 203 -28.19 -41.07 25.75
C GLU A 203 -29.23 -42.09 25.29
N SER A 204 -28.74 -43.29 25.05
CA SER A 204 -29.50 -44.49 24.77
C SER A 204 -29.94 -45.14 26.09
N SER A 205 -31.07 -45.85 26.03
CA SER A 205 -31.43 -47.02 26.86
C SER A 205 -32.32 -46.78 28.10
N LEU A 206 -33.59 -47.14 27.97
CA LEU A 206 -34.27 -47.93 29.01
C LEU A 206 -34.85 -49.20 28.38
N ILE A 207 -34.68 -50.28 29.14
CA ILE A 207 -34.69 -51.70 28.80
C ILE A 207 -36.09 -52.31 28.99
N PHE A 208 -36.44 -53.25 28.08
CA PHE A 208 -37.33 -54.44 28.16
C PHE A 208 -38.70 -54.48 28.89
N GLU A 209 -39.67 -55.00 28.12
CA GLU A 209 -40.79 -55.95 28.39
C GLU A 209 -41.30 -56.19 29.82
N ILE A 210 -42.63 -56.06 30.00
CA ILE A 210 -43.61 -57.18 30.12
C ILE A 210 -44.87 -56.79 29.33
#